data_AF-A0A933IQ38-F1
#
_entry.id   AF-A0A933IQ38-F1
#
_cell.length_a   1.000
_cell.length_b   1.000
_cell.length_c   1.000
_cell.angle_alpha   90.00
_cell.angle_beta   90.00
_cell.angle_gamma   90.00
#
_symmetry.space_group_name_H-M   'P 1'
#
loop_
_entity.id
_entity.type
_entity.pdbx_description
1 polymer ?
#
loop_
_entity_poly.entity_id
_entity_poly.type
_entity_poly.pdbx_seq_one_letter_code
_entity_poly.pdbx_strand_id
1 'polypeptide(L)'
;MEEMKPGKASLDNVGPDAFIVLDKPAGISSQKAVSRVRNLLRVKKAGHTGTLDPFATGVLPVCLNQATKASRFFLESDKVYEAAMTLGVDTDTLDITGKVTSERSVYGVRSSDVEEAGKGLLGRRLQLVPAYSAVKLNGTRLYKLARQGIKVQMPSREVEVKELEVLDIQLPKVAFRVRCSSGTYVRSLASEWGQMLGCGAHVSELRRIRCGSFGIDKAVTFQELESGYSSGALDRLLVGLNEALGYMPSIQVRECLAKRIRQGSQLGTTHLDEEIVAGLQSAPILRVLSEEDDLVAIMSPVFDAENRRIEKLRSLRVFN
;
A
#
# COMPACT_ATOMS: atom_id res chain seq x y z
N MET A 1 -44.90 -17.82 -33.82
CA MET A 1 -44.27 -17.37 -32.57
C MET A 1 -43.10 -18.29 -32.32
N GLU A 2 -41.92 -17.87 -32.78
CA GLU A 2 -40.69 -18.63 -32.62
C GLU A 2 -39.89 -17.91 -31.52
N GLU A 3 -39.68 -18.61 -30.41
CA GLU A 3 -39.01 -18.09 -29.23
C GLU A 3 -37.56 -17.71 -29.57
N MET A 4 -37.26 -16.43 -29.40
CA MET A 4 -35.92 -15.87 -29.55
C MET A 4 -35.06 -16.36 -28.39
N LYS A 5 -34.14 -17.29 -28.67
CA LYS A 5 -33.16 -17.80 -27.70
C LYS A 5 -32.32 -16.64 -27.13
N PRO A 6 -32.08 -16.57 -25.81
CA PRO A 6 -31.20 -15.57 -25.23
C PRO A 6 -29.78 -15.77 -25.78
N GLY A 7 -29.27 -14.76 -26.48
CA GLY A 7 -27.92 -14.74 -27.02
C GLY A 7 -26.89 -14.95 -25.92
N LYS A 8 -25.94 -15.85 -26.17
CA LYS A 8 -24.72 -16.00 -25.35
C LYS A 8 -24.08 -14.63 -25.18
N ALA A 9 -24.04 -14.13 -23.94
CA ALA A 9 -23.20 -12.98 -23.59
C ALA A 9 -21.75 -13.29 -24.00
N SER A 10 -21.15 -12.41 -24.81
CA SER A 10 -19.78 -12.51 -25.28
C SER A 10 -18.80 -12.64 -24.11
N LEU A 11 -17.90 -13.62 -24.20
CA LEU A 11 -16.87 -13.98 -23.22
C LEU A 11 -15.70 -12.98 -23.11
N ASP A 12 -15.82 -11.77 -23.68
CA ASP A 12 -14.68 -10.87 -23.88
C ASP A 12 -14.66 -9.61 -23.00
N ASN A 13 -15.58 -9.46 -22.03
CA ASN A 13 -15.50 -8.33 -21.11
C ASN A 13 -14.47 -8.62 -20.00
N VAL A 14 -13.19 -8.57 -20.35
CA VAL A 14 -12.10 -8.52 -19.39
C VAL A 14 -12.23 -7.15 -18.71
N GLY A 15 -12.73 -7.11 -17.48
CA GLY A 15 -12.97 -5.83 -16.77
C GLY A 15 -11.71 -4.94 -16.66
N PRO A 16 -11.80 -3.77 -16.01
CA PRO A 16 -10.83 -2.69 -16.21
C PRO A 16 -9.40 -3.03 -15.78
N ASP A 17 -8.44 -2.47 -16.50
CA ASP A 17 -7.04 -2.36 -16.11
C ASP A 17 -6.84 -1.07 -15.32
N ALA A 18 -7.02 -1.15 -14.00
CA ALA A 18 -7.04 0.03 -13.15
C ALA A 18 -6.75 -0.28 -11.68
N PHE A 19 -6.68 0.77 -10.88
CA PHE A 19 -6.72 0.69 -9.43
C PHE A 19 -8.11 1.10 -8.93
N ILE A 20 -8.53 0.47 -7.84
CA ILE A 20 -9.61 0.96 -6.96
C ILE A 20 -8.96 1.35 -5.64
N VAL A 21 -9.20 2.56 -5.17
CA VAL A 21 -8.82 2.96 -3.82
C VAL A 21 -9.96 2.55 -2.90
N LEU A 22 -9.87 1.38 -2.26
CA LEU A 22 -10.95 0.92 -1.39
C LEU A 22 -10.81 1.53 0.00
N ASP A 23 -11.87 2.08 0.58
CA ASP A 23 -11.98 2.27 2.02
C ASP A 23 -12.35 0.92 2.65
N LYS A 24 -11.32 0.17 3.10
CA LYS A 24 -11.52 -1.16 3.66
C LYS A 24 -12.28 -1.03 4.98
N PRO A 25 -13.46 -1.68 5.15
CA PRO A 25 -14.14 -1.70 6.43
C PRO A 25 -13.38 -2.57 7.45
N ALA A 26 -13.69 -2.38 8.73
CA ALA A 26 -13.18 -3.22 9.80
C ALA A 26 -13.75 -4.66 9.70
N GLY A 27 -13.11 -5.61 10.39
CA GLY A 27 -13.58 -6.99 10.51
C GLY A 27 -13.23 -7.92 9.35
N ILE A 28 -12.69 -7.39 8.24
CA ILE A 28 -12.26 -8.20 7.09
C ILE A 28 -10.77 -8.08 6.81
N SER A 29 -10.16 -9.19 6.40
CA SER A 29 -8.78 -9.19 5.93
C SER A 29 -8.67 -8.49 4.57
N SER A 30 -7.49 -7.92 4.28
CA SER A 30 -7.21 -7.30 2.98
C SER A 30 -7.44 -8.26 1.80
N GLN A 31 -7.11 -9.55 1.97
CA GLN A 31 -7.37 -10.55 0.93
C GLN A 31 -8.87 -10.78 0.69
N LYS A 32 -9.70 -10.81 1.74
CA LYS A 32 -11.16 -10.89 1.58
C LYS A 32 -11.71 -9.67 0.87
N ALA A 33 -11.19 -8.48 1.19
CA ALA A 33 -11.57 -7.24 0.53
C ALA A 33 -11.25 -7.27 -0.97
N VAL A 34 -10.03 -7.67 -1.34
CA VAL A 34 -9.61 -7.86 -2.75
C VAL A 34 -10.50 -8.88 -3.47
N SER A 35 -10.79 -10.03 -2.84
CA SER A 35 -11.67 -11.04 -3.44
C SER A 35 -13.08 -10.50 -3.68
N ARG A 36 -13.63 -9.67 -2.78
CA ARG A 36 -14.94 -9.04 -2.96
C ARG A 36 -14.93 -8.07 -4.15
N VAL A 37 -13.93 -7.17 -4.24
CA VAL A 37 -13.77 -6.27 -5.38
C VAL A 37 -13.64 -7.05 -6.69
N ARG A 38 -12.79 -8.08 -6.71
CA ARG A 38 -12.56 -8.92 -7.90
C ARG A 38 -13.85 -9.54 -8.42
N ASN A 39 -14.65 -10.11 -7.52
CA ASN A 39 -15.89 -10.79 -7.88
C ASN A 39 -16.96 -9.79 -8.32
N LEU A 40 -17.07 -8.65 -7.63
CA LEU A 40 -18.01 -7.58 -7.98
C LEU A 40 -17.76 -7.05 -9.39
N LEU A 41 -16.50 -6.72 -9.72
CA LEU A 41 -16.12 -6.16 -11.01
C LEU A 41 -15.87 -7.22 -12.10
N ARG A 42 -16.02 -8.51 -11.77
CA ARG A 42 -15.82 -9.66 -12.67
C ARG A 42 -14.46 -9.65 -13.38
N VAL A 43 -13.41 -9.14 -12.72
CA VAL A 43 -12.06 -9.09 -13.29
C VAL A 43 -11.31 -10.41 -13.09
N LYS A 44 -10.43 -10.76 -14.03
CA LYS A 44 -9.67 -12.03 -14.01
C LYS A 44 -8.65 -12.06 -12.88
N LYS A 45 -7.96 -10.94 -12.61
CA LYS A 45 -6.90 -10.87 -11.62
C LYS A 45 -7.06 -9.64 -10.73
N ALA A 46 -6.84 -9.80 -9.43
CA ALA A 46 -6.79 -8.70 -8.49
C ALA A 46 -5.71 -8.92 -7.42
N GLY A 47 -5.17 -7.83 -6.88
CA GLY A 47 -4.20 -7.81 -5.78
C GLY A 47 -4.29 -6.51 -5.00
N HIS A 48 -3.44 -6.33 -3.98
CA HIS A 48 -3.36 -5.07 -3.22
C HIS A 48 -1.91 -4.61 -3.03
N THR A 49 -1.72 -3.32 -2.76
CA THR A 49 -0.38 -2.70 -2.59
C THR A 49 0.11 -2.62 -1.15
N GLY A 50 -0.63 -3.17 -0.19
CA GLY A 50 -0.18 -3.25 1.20
C GLY A 50 -1.26 -3.73 2.14
N THR A 51 -0.97 -4.78 2.90
CA THR A 51 -1.91 -5.37 3.85
C THR A 51 -2.30 -4.37 4.94
N LEU A 52 -3.59 -4.27 5.21
CA LEU A 52 -4.17 -3.79 6.46
C LEU A 52 -4.61 -4.96 7.32
N ASP A 53 -4.39 -4.81 8.63
CA ASP A 53 -4.90 -5.73 9.64
C ASP A 53 -6.44 -5.79 9.59
N PRO A 54 -7.07 -6.91 10.02
CA PRO A 54 -8.52 -7.06 9.94
C PRO A 54 -9.30 -5.97 10.68
N PHE A 55 -8.84 -5.56 11.87
CA PHE A 55 -9.48 -4.51 12.67
C PHE A 55 -9.27 -3.10 12.12
N ALA A 56 -8.21 -2.90 11.33
CA ALA A 56 -7.90 -1.61 10.75
C ALA A 56 -8.86 -1.24 9.61
N THR A 57 -9.03 0.05 9.35
CA THR A 57 -9.85 0.58 8.24
C THR A 57 -9.05 1.47 7.29
N GLY A 58 -9.69 1.97 6.24
CA GLY A 58 -9.12 3.00 5.39
C GLY A 58 -8.50 2.47 4.10
N VAL A 59 -7.66 3.31 3.51
CA VAL A 59 -7.12 3.20 2.15
C VAL A 59 -6.45 1.85 1.90
N LEU A 60 -7.03 1.05 1.01
CA LEU A 60 -6.46 -0.18 0.46
C LEU A 60 -6.49 -0.10 -1.07
N PRO A 61 -5.37 0.27 -1.72
CA PRO A 61 -5.32 0.26 -3.18
C PRO A 61 -5.38 -1.19 -3.68
N VAL A 62 -6.42 -1.48 -4.46
CA VAL A 62 -6.69 -2.75 -5.12
C VAL A 62 -6.31 -2.63 -6.59
N CYS A 63 -5.35 -3.44 -7.03
CA CYS A 63 -4.91 -3.49 -8.41
C CYS A 63 -5.76 -4.50 -9.19
N LEU A 64 -6.29 -4.12 -10.36
CA LEU A 64 -7.09 -4.97 -11.23
C LEU A 64 -6.29 -5.32 -12.49
N ASN A 65 -6.35 -6.57 -12.93
CA ASN A 65 -5.76 -7.08 -14.19
C ASN A 65 -4.31 -6.59 -14.44
N GLN A 66 -4.03 -5.78 -15.45
CA GLN A 66 -2.69 -5.27 -15.77
C GLN A 66 -2.07 -4.45 -14.63
N ALA A 67 -2.89 -3.69 -13.89
CA ALA A 67 -2.41 -2.90 -12.75
C ALA A 67 -1.74 -3.76 -11.66
N THR A 68 -2.06 -5.06 -11.59
CA THR A 68 -1.37 -5.98 -10.66
C THR A 68 0.15 -6.06 -10.92
N LYS A 69 0.60 -5.80 -12.15
CA LYS A 69 2.03 -5.71 -12.51
C LYS A 69 2.72 -4.50 -11.88
N ALA A 70 1.97 -3.44 -11.57
CA ALA A 70 2.48 -2.20 -10.99
C ALA A 70 2.51 -2.21 -9.45
N SER A 71 1.89 -3.20 -8.80
CA SER A 71 1.80 -3.29 -7.33
C SER A 71 3.12 -3.06 -6.58
N ARG A 72 4.25 -3.56 -7.11
CA ARG A 72 5.57 -3.42 -6.47
C ARG A 72 6.02 -1.98 -6.27
N PHE A 73 5.61 -1.06 -7.16
CA PHE A 73 6.05 0.33 -7.11
C PHE A 73 5.37 1.12 -5.98
N PHE A 74 4.30 0.57 -5.41
CA PHE A 74 3.54 1.13 -4.30
C PHE A 74 3.83 0.45 -2.95
N LEU A 75 4.39 -0.76 -2.96
CA LEU A 75 4.69 -1.50 -1.73
C LEU A 75 5.66 -0.72 -0.84
N GLU A 76 6.65 -0.08 -1.46
CA GLU A 76 7.73 0.67 -0.82
C GLU A 76 7.32 2.09 -0.42
N SER A 77 6.16 2.58 -0.87
CA SER A 77 5.71 3.93 -0.58
C SER A 77 5.40 4.14 0.91
N ASP A 78 5.59 5.38 1.34
CA ASP A 78 5.16 5.85 2.64
C ASP A 78 3.65 5.66 2.84
N LYS A 79 3.29 5.50 4.11
CA LYS A 79 1.90 5.32 4.54
C LYS A 79 1.62 6.29 5.67
N VAL A 80 0.39 6.81 5.69
CA VAL A 80 -0.08 7.71 6.75
C VAL A 80 -1.27 7.07 7.43
N TYR A 81 -1.21 7.04 8.76
CA TYR A 81 -2.25 6.48 9.61
C TYR A 81 -2.72 7.50 10.63
N GLU A 82 -4.01 7.43 10.94
CA GLU A 82 -4.59 7.98 12.17
C GLU A 82 -4.95 6.79 13.05
N ALA A 83 -4.54 6.84 14.31
CA ALA A 83 -4.65 5.73 15.23
C ALA A 83 -4.98 6.22 16.63
N ALA A 84 -5.54 5.32 17.44
CA ALA A 84 -5.64 5.48 18.87
C ALA A 84 -4.94 4.31 19.56
N MET A 85 -4.23 4.59 20.64
CA MET A 85 -3.70 3.57 21.55
C MET A 85 -4.37 3.69 22.93
N THR A 86 -4.50 2.56 23.61
CA THR A 86 -4.92 2.50 25.01
C THR A 86 -3.70 2.16 25.86
N LEU A 87 -3.29 3.09 26.71
CA LEU A 87 -2.22 2.91 27.68
C LEU A 87 -2.64 2.02 28.85
N GLY A 88 -1.68 1.39 29.50
CA GLY A 88 -1.90 0.56 30.68
C GLY A 88 -2.33 -0.87 30.38
N VAL A 89 -2.48 -1.26 29.11
CA VAL A 89 -2.93 -2.60 28.73
C VAL A 89 -2.09 -3.12 27.56
N ASP A 90 -1.37 -4.21 27.78
CA ASP A 90 -0.67 -4.95 26.73
C ASP A 90 -1.51 -6.13 26.25
N THR A 91 -1.44 -6.42 24.95
CA THR A 91 -2.13 -7.57 24.33
C THR A 91 -1.17 -8.40 23.50
N ASP A 92 -1.45 -9.70 23.33
CA ASP A 92 -0.58 -10.61 22.57
C ASP A 92 -0.47 -10.28 21.06
N THR A 93 -1.47 -9.60 20.51
CA THR A 93 -1.48 -9.10 19.12
C THR A 93 -1.01 -7.65 18.98
N LEU A 94 -0.78 -6.95 20.09
CA LEU A 94 -0.49 -5.51 20.16
C LEU A 94 -1.63 -4.62 19.61
N ASP A 95 -2.84 -5.17 19.54
CA ASP A 95 -4.06 -4.48 19.16
C ASP A 95 -5.26 -4.94 20.01
N ILE A 96 -6.40 -4.27 19.83
CA ILE A 96 -7.65 -4.52 20.56
C ILE A 96 -8.24 -5.93 20.37
N THR A 97 -7.78 -6.67 19.36
CA THR A 97 -8.30 -8.03 19.09
C THR A 97 -7.55 -9.12 19.84
N GLY A 98 -6.45 -8.77 20.50
CA GLY A 98 -5.62 -9.68 21.27
C GLY A 98 -6.17 -9.98 22.65
N LYS A 99 -5.61 -11.00 23.28
CA LYS A 99 -5.83 -11.29 24.69
C LYS A 99 -4.94 -10.37 25.52
N VAL A 100 -5.49 -9.83 26.60
CA VAL A 100 -4.72 -9.05 27.58
C VAL A 100 -3.62 -9.92 28.17
N THR A 101 -2.38 -9.42 28.16
CA THR A 101 -1.20 -10.08 28.72
C THR A 101 -0.66 -9.37 29.95
N SER A 102 -0.95 -8.08 30.12
CA SER A 102 -0.56 -7.28 31.27
C SER A 102 -1.48 -6.07 31.41
N GLU A 103 -1.76 -5.69 32.65
CA GLU A 103 -2.44 -4.43 32.99
C GLU A 103 -1.60 -3.67 34.02
N ARG A 104 -1.45 -2.36 33.81
CA ARG A 104 -0.69 -1.45 34.66
C ARG A 104 -1.43 -0.13 34.80
N SER A 105 -1.25 0.52 35.95
CA SER A 105 -1.86 1.83 36.17
C SER A 105 -1.26 2.89 35.24
N VAL A 106 -2.12 3.75 34.69
CA VAL A 106 -1.72 4.96 33.97
C VAL A 106 -1.62 6.18 34.90
N TYR A 107 -1.80 5.98 36.20
CA TYR A 107 -1.68 7.05 37.20
C TYR A 107 -0.29 7.67 37.16
N GLY A 108 -0.24 9.00 37.09
CA GLY A 108 1.01 9.76 37.04
C GLY A 108 1.57 10.00 35.64
N VAL A 109 1.05 9.33 34.59
CA VAL A 109 1.38 9.67 33.20
C VAL A 109 0.82 11.06 32.88
N ARG A 110 1.69 12.01 32.53
CA ARG A 110 1.31 13.35 32.11
C ARG A 110 1.26 13.46 30.59
N SER A 111 0.50 14.42 30.08
CA SER A 111 0.47 14.71 28.65
C SER A 111 1.86 15.00 28.07
N SER A 112 2.70 15.70 28.84
CA SER A 112 4.10 15.97 28.48
C SER A 112 4.92 14.70 28.26
N ASP A 113 4.70 13.67 29.10
CA ASP A 113 5.45 12.42 29.02
C ASP A 113 5.05 11.65 27.76
N VAL A 114 3.75 11.66 27.43
CA VAL A 114 3.21 11.07 26.20
C VAL A 114 3.85 11.73 24.98
N GLU A 115 3.85 13.06 24.92
CA GLU A 115 4.43 13.82 23.82
C GLU A 115 5.94 13.60 23.68
N GLU A 116 6.68 13.61 24.79
CA GLU A 116 8.13 13.38 24.80
C GLU A 116 8.48 11.96 24.34
N ALA A 117 7.78 10.95 24.85
CA ALA A 117 7.95 9.57 24.41
C ALA A 117 7.62 9.41 22.91
N GLY A 118 6.58 10.10 22.42
CA GLY A 118 6.23 10.11 21.00
C GLY A 118 7.32 10.70 20.11
N LYS A 119 7.96 11.81 20.53
CA LYS A 119 9.12 12.40 19.84
C LYS A 119 10.30 11.43 19.76
N GLY A 120 10.52 10.64 20.81
CA GLY A 120 11.54 9.60 20.83
C GLY A 120 11.34 8.48 19.79
N LEU A 121 10.14 8.37 19.20
CA LEU A 121 9.85 7.38 18.16
C LEU A 121 10.26 7.85 16.75
N LEU A 122 10.57 9.14 16.55
CA LEU A 122 10.91 9.70 15.24
C LEU A 122 12.24 9.16 14.69
N GLY A 123 12.36 9.15 13.36
CA GLY A 123 13.58 8.77 12.65
C GLY A 123 13.68 7.28 12.32
N ARG A 124 14.88 6.88 11.89
CA ARG A 124 15.19 5.50 11.50
C ARG A 124 15.39 4.62 12.72
N ARG A 125 14.84 3.41 12.68
CA ARG A 125 14.87 2.47 13.80
C ARG A 125 14.73 1.02 13.35
N LEU A 126 15.28 0.13 14.16
CA LEU A 126 15.04 -1.31 14.04
C LEU A 126 13.78 -1.67 14.81
N GLN A 127 12.76 -2.12 14.09
CA GLN A 127 11.51 -2.57 14.68
C GLN A 127 11.43 -4.09 14.63
N LEU A 128 11.09 -4.71 15.77
CA LEU A 128 10.72 -6.12 15.80
C LEU A 128 9.38 -6.32 15.08
N VAL A 129 9.38 -7.26 14.13
CA VAL A 129 8.16 -7.66 13.45
C VAL A 129 7.23 -8.34 14.47
N PRO A 130 5.94 -7.98 14.56
CA PRO A 130 5.03 -8.62 15.50
C PRO A 130 4.74 -10.08 15.10
N ALA A 131 4.46 -10.93 16.10
CA ALA A 131 4.17 -12.34 15.91
C ALA A 131 2.97 -12.56 14.96
N TYR A 132 1.95 -11.71 15.09
CA TYR A 132 0.77 -11.70 14.23
C TYR A 132 0.98 -10.83 12.98
N SER A 133 1.89 -11.26 12.11
CA SER A 133 2.19 -10.59 10.84
C SER A 133 2.23 -11.54 9.63
N ALA A 134 2.11 -10.97 8.43
CA ALA A 134 2.13 -11.72 7.17
C ALA A 134 3.55 -12.07 6.68
N VAL A 135 4.59 -11.63 7.39
CA VAL A 135 5.99 -11.93 7.06
C VAL A 135 6.22 -13.44 7.11
N LYS A 136 7.02 -13.96 6.18
CA LYS A 136 7.37 -15.39 6.14
C LYS A 136 8.71 -15.62 6.82
N LEU A 137 8.78 -16.61 7.69
CA LEU A 137 9.98 -17.21 8.24
C LEU A 137 10.07 -18.64 7.72
N ASN A 138 11.15 -19.00 7.02
CA ASN A 138 11.35 -20.32 6.43
C ASN A 138 10.13 -20.81 5.61
N GLY A 139 9.57 -19.92 4.78
CA GLY A 139 8.41 -20.21 3.93
C GLY A 139 7.03 -20.11 4.61
N THR A 140 6.97 -20.09 5.96
CA THR A 140 5.72 -20.06 6.73
C THR A 140 5.44 -18.67 7.30
N ARG A 141 4.19 -18.21 7.26
CA ARG A 141 3.81 -16.89 7.78
C ARG A 141 3.86 -16.86 9.32
N LEU A 142 4.40 -15.78 9.91
CA LEU A 142 4.57 -15.63 11.36
C LEU A 142 3.24 -15.78 12.11
N TYR A 143 2.14 -15.20 11.61
CA TYR A 143 0.83 -15.38 12.29
C TYR A 143 0.37 -16.84 12.35
N LYS A 144 0.81 -17.71 11.42
CA LYS A 144 0.48 -19.14 11.48
C LYS A 144 1.24 -19.82 12.60
N LEU A 145 2.54 -19.51 12.73
CA LEU A 145 3.40 -20.03 13.80
C LEU A 145 2.93 -19.56 15.18
N ALA A 146 2.55 -18.27 15.31
CA ALA A 146 2.00 -17.70 16.54
C ALA A 146 0.73 -18.42 17.00
N ARG A 147 -0.21 -18.68 16.07
CA ARG A 147 -1.44 -19.44 16.36
C ARG A 147 -1.21 -20.90 16.76
N GLN A 148 -0.07 -21.47 16.35
CA GLN A 148 0.36 -22.80 16.76
C GLN A 148 1.13 -22.79 18.09
N GLY A 149 1.34 -21.61 18.71
CA GLY A 149 2.12 -21.46 19.93
C GLY A 149 3.62 -21.67 19.75
N ILE A 150 4.11 -21.68 18.49
CA ILE A 150 5.53 -21.92 18.20
C ILE A 150 6.32 -20.64 18.47
N LYS A 151 7.20 -20.68 19.46
CA LYS A 151 8.14 -19.59 19.75
C LYS A 151 9.25 -19.58 18.69
N VAL A 152 9.42 -18.46 18.02
CA VAL A 152 10.49 -18.23 17.03
C VAL A 152 11.21 -16.94 17.35
N GLN A 153 12.48 -16.85 16.96
CA GLN A 153 13.20 -15.58 17.01
C GLN A 153 12.58 -14.63 15.97
N MET A 154 12.07 -13.50 16.45
CA MET A 154 11.37 -12.54 15.60
C MET A 154 12.40 -11.75 14.78
N PRO A 155 12.23 -11.65 13.45
CA PRO A 155 13.11 -10.81 12.64
C PRO A 155 12.87 -9.33 12.98
N SER A 156 13.92 -8.53 12.89
CA SER A 156 13.83 -7.07 12.90
C SER A 156 13.85 -6.51 11.48
N ARG A 157 13.34 -5.29 11.32
CA ARG A 157 13.39 -4.54 10.06
C ARG A 157 13.73 -3.09 10.35
N GLU A 158 14.55 -2.49 9.50
CA GLU A 158 14.74 -1.05 9.50
C GLU A 158 13.49 -0.38 8.94
N VAL A 159 12.96 0.57 9.71
CA VAL A 159 11.80 1.39 9.37
C VAL A 159 12.08 2.84 9.75
N GLU A 160 11.29 3.77 9.24
CA GLU A 160 11.44 5.19 9.52
C GLU A 160 10.09 5.80 9.87
N VAL A 161 10.02 6.40 11.06
CA VAL A 161 8.88 7.23 11.47
C VAL A 161 9.22 8.66 11.07
N LYS A 162 8.59 9.13 9.99
CA LYS A 162 8.91 10.41 9.37
C LYS A 162 8.22 11.56 10.10
N GLU A 163 6.98 11.36 10.49
CA GLU A 163 6.17 12.31 11.24
C GLU A 163 5.34 11.55 12.26
N LEU A 164 5.21 12.11 13.46
CA LEU A 164 4.33 11.64 14.52
C LEU A 164 3.76 12.86 15.23
N GLU A 165 2.44 12.95 15.23
CA GLU A 165 1.67 14.06 15.79
C GLU A 165 0.66 13.50 16.79
N VAL A 166 0.72 13.95 18.04
CA VAL A 166 -0.32 13.65 19.02
C VAL A 166 -1.52 14.55 18.71
N LEU A 167 -2.69 13.94 18.50
CA LEU A 167 -3.92 14.64 18.13
C LEU A 167 -4.78 14.94 19.36
N ASP A 168 -4.87 13.99 20.29
CA ASP A 168 -5.66 14.13 21.52
C ASP A 168 -5.15 13.19 22.62
N ILE A 169 -5.26 13.62 23.87
CA ILE A 169 -4.87 12.84 25.05
C ILE A 169 -6.04 12.84 26.03
N GLN A 170 -6.72 11.71 26.13
CA GLN A 170 -7.80 11.44 27.08
C GLN A 170 -7.53 10.11 27.77
N LEU A 171 -6.62 10.14 28.75
CA LEU A 171 -6.10 8.92 29.38
C LEU A 171 -7.24 7.99 29.84
N PRO A 172 -7.11 6.67 29.57
CA PRO A 172 -5.93 5.99 29.04
C PRO A 172 -5.76 6.04 27.50
N LYS A 173 -6.63 6.76 26.77
CA LYS A 173 -6.56 6.83 25.31
C LYS A 173 -5.67 7.98 24.81
N VAL A 174 -4.89 7.70 23.78
CA VAL A 174 -4.08 8.70 23.06
C VAL A 174 -4.34 8.54 21.57
N ALA A 175 -4.82 9.59 20.92
CA ALA A 175 -4.99 9.65 19.46
C ALA A 175 -3.77 10.30 18.82
N PHE A 176 -3.30 9.75 17.70
CA PHE A 176 -2.12 10.23 17.00
C PHE A 176 -2.18 9.99 15.49
N ARG A 177 -1.46 10.81 14.75
CA ARG A 177 -1.19 10.64 13.32
C ARG A 177 0.27 10.26 13.13
N VAL A 178 0.52 9.31 12.22
CA VAL A 178 1.89 8.87 11.91
C VAL A 178 2.10 8.74 10.40
N ARG A 179 3.16 9.34 9.89
CA ARG A 179 3.71 9.06 8.55
C ARG A 179 4.94 8.19 8.71
N CYS A 180 4.93 7.02 8.08
CA CYS A 180 6.03 6.07 8.21
C CYS A 180 6.37 5.41 6.88
N SER A 181 7.61 4.91 6.79
CA SER A 181 8.06 4.12 5.65
C SER A 181 7.32 2.78 5.56
N SER A 182 7.44 2.12 4.41
CA SER A 182 6.88 0.78 4.21
C SER A 182 7.41 -0.24 5.22
N GLY A 183 6.57 -1.19 5.62
CA GLY A 183 6.95 -2.24 6.56
C GLY A 183 6.85 -1.86 8.04
N THR A 184 6.59 -0.59 8.36
CA THR A 184 6.32 -0.14 9.73
C THR A 184 5.02 -0.72 10.27
N TYR A 185 5.09 -1.31 11.46
CA TYR A 185 3.94 -1.77 12.24
C TYR A 185 3.57 -0.73 13.28
N VAL A 186 2.44 -0.03 13.06
CA VAL A 186 1.89 0.94 14.03
C VAL A 186 1.60 0.28 15.39
N ARG A 187 1.25 -1.01 15.38
CA ARG A 187 1.06 -1.82 16.58
C ARG A 187 2.33 -1.95 17.43
N SER A 188 3.46 -2.25 16.79
CA SER A 188 4.76 -2.29 17.47
C SER A 188 5.17 -0.90 17.95
N LEU A 189 4.90 0.16 17.18
CA LEU A 189 5.16 1.55 17.62
C LEU A 189 4.39 1.91 18.89
N ALA A 190 3.09 1.63 18.94
CA ALA A 190 2.27 1.92 20.11
C ALA A 190 2.74 1.12 21.34
N SER A 191 3.07 -0.16 21.18
CA SER A 191 3.60 -0.97 22.27
C SER A 191 4.93 -0.43 22.81
N GLU A 192 5.85 -0.04 21.92
CA GLU A 192 7.11 0.60 22.30
C GLU A 192 6.87 1.93 23.03
N TRP A 193 5.94 2.76 22.53
CA TRP A 193 5.54 3.99 23.19
C TRP A 193 5.03 3.75 24.62
N GLY A 194 4.15 2.77 24.80
CA GLY A 194 3.66 2.37 26.11
C GLY A 194 4.74 1.83 27.03
N GLN A 195 5.75 1.13 26.49
CA GLN A 195 6.91 0.67 27.24
C GLN A 195 7.79 1.83 27.71
N MET A 196 8.03 2.84 26.87
CA MET A 196 8.73 4.08 27.24
C MET A 196 8.02 4.82 28.38
N LEU A 197 6.69 4.77 28.40
CA LEU A 197 5.85 5.32 29.47
C LEU A 197 5.72 4.41 30.71
N GLY A 198 6.32 3.21 30.69
CA GLY A 198 6.31 2.26 31.80
C GLY A 198 4.97 1.55 32.07
N CYS A 199 3.91 1.86 31.33
CA CYS A 199 2.57 1.29 31.55
C CYS A 199 2.12 0.28 30.47
N GLY A 200 2.85 0.18 29.35
CA GLY A 200 2.43 -0.66 28.22
C GLY A 200 1.27 -0.05 27.43
N ALA A 201 1.00 -0.60 26.25
CA ALA A 201 -0.06 -0.11 25.38
C ALA A 201 -0.37 -1.08 24.23
N HIS A 202 -1.58 -0.95 23.69
CA HIS A 202 -1.98 -1.57 22.44
C HIS A 202 -2.74 -0.58 21.55
N VAL A 203 -2.78 -0.84 20.25
CA VAL A 203 -3.57 -0.04 19.31
C VAL A 203 -5.05 -0.40 19.45
N SER A 204 -5.87 0.58 19.84
CA SER A 204 -7.32 0.44 19.97
C SER A 204 -8.05 0.77 18.67
N GLU A 205 -7.53 1.71 17.87
CA GLU A 205 -8.10 2.10 16.58
C GLU A 205 -6.98 2.33 15.55
N LEU A 206 -7.21 1.94 14.31
CA LEU A 206 -6.22 2.11 13.24
C LEU A 206 -6.91 2.37 11.90
N ARG A 207 -6.66 3.54 11.32
CA ARG A 207 -7.17 3.94 10.01
C ARG A 207 -6.02 4.41 9.13
N ARG A 208 -5.83 3.76 7.98
CA ARG A 208 -4.87 4.24 6.98
C ARG A 208 -5.53 5.30 6.11
N ILE A 209 -5.03 6.54 6.18
CA ILE A 209 -5.57 7.66 5.41
C ILE A 209 -4.80 7.90 4.10
N ARG A 210 -3.60 7.31 3.94
CA ARG A 210 -2.82 7.40 2.70
C ARG A 210 -1.91 6.19 2.49
N CYS A 211 -1.72 5.79 1.24
CA CYS A 211 -0.73 4.82 0.78
C CYS A 211 -0.08 5.32 -0.52
N GLY A 212 1.13 5.87 -0.44
CA GLY A 212 1.76 6.52 -1.59
C GLY A 212 0.91 7.66 -2.15
N SER A 213 0.64 7.64 -3.45
CA SER A 213 -0.22 8.60 -4.15
C SER A 213 -1.72 8.43 -3.86
N PHE A 214 -2.13 7.34 -3.21
CA PHE A 214 -3.54 7.08 -2.92
C PHE A 214 -3.94 7.64 -1.56
N GLY A 215 -4.77 8.68 -1.55
CA GLY A 215 -5.36 9.28 -0.36
C GLY A 215 -6.79 8.82 -0.09
N ILE A 216 -7.27 9.12 1.12
CA ILE A 216 -8.64 8.78 1.56
C ILE A 216 -9.72 9.56 0.81
N ASP A 217 -9.37 10.71 0.24
CA ASP A 217 -10.23 11.55 -0.61
C ASP A 217 -10.68 10.85 -1.90
N LYS A 218 -9.90 9.87 -2.38
CA LYS A 218 -10.25 9.02 -3.53
C LYS A 218 -10.83 7.67 -3.12
N ALA A 219 -10.94 7.40 -1.82
CA ALA A 219 -11.34 6.08 -1.35
C ALA A 219 -12.85 5.86 -1.49
N VAL A 220 -13.23 4.66 -1.93
CA VAL A 220 -14.62 4.27 -2.13
C VAL A 220 -14.96 3.06 -1.25
N THR A 221 -16.17 3.06 -0.72
CA THR A 221 -16.74 1.94 0.02
C THR A 221 -17.22 0.84 -0.93
N PHE A 222 -17.53 -0.35 -0.39
CA PHE A 222 -18.18 -1.40 -1.19
C PHE A 222 -19.53 -0.96 -1.75
N GLN A 223 -20.30 -0.18 -0.98
CA GLN A 223 -21.62 0.26 -1.41
C GLN A 223 -21.54 1.23 -2.59
N GLU A 224 -20.62 2.19 -2.53
CA GLU A 224 -20.37 3.12 -3.65
C GLU A 224 -19.86 2.38 -4.88
N LEU A 225 -18.98 1.38 -4.70
CA LEU A 225 -18.50 0.56 -5.79
C LEU A 225 -19.60 -0.30 -6.42
N GLU A 226 -20.48 -0.89 -5.62
CA GLU A 226 -21.65 -1.65 -6.07
C GLU A 226 -22.62 -0.74 -6.84
N SER A 227 -22.91 0.44 -6.31
CA SER A 227 -23.77 1.44 -6.95
C SER A 227 -23.17 1.95 -8.28
N GLY A 228 -21.87 2.27 -8.30
CA GLY A 228 -21.16 2.71 -9.50
C GLY A 228 -21.13 1.64 -10.58
N TYR A 229 -20.96 0.37 -10.20
CA TYR A 229 -21.03 -0.75 -11.13
C TYR A 229 -22.44 -0.92 -11.73
N SER A 230 -23.48 -0.92 -10.89
CA SER A 230 -24.86 -1.09 -11.34
C SER A 230 -25.39 0.07 -12.19
N SER A 231 -24.93 1.30 -11.94
CA SER A 231 -25.35 2.50 -12.66
C SER A 231 -24.51 2.79 -13.91
N GLY A 232 -23.46 2.01 -14.19
CA GLY A 232 -22.54 2.26 -15.30
C GLY A 232 -21.58 3.44 -15.09
N ALA A 233 -21.44 3.93 -13.85
CA ALA A 233 -20.59 5.07 -13.49
C ALA A 233 -19.22 4.64 -12.91
N LEU A 234 -18.79 3.41 -13.17
CA LEU A 234 -17.57 2.82 -12.59
C LEU A 234 -16.31 3.62 -12.94
N ASP A 235 -16.23 4.20 -14.15
CA ASP A 235 -15.04 4.92 -14.64
C ASP A 235 -14.59 6.06 -13.71
N ARG A 236 -15.53 6.68 -12.99
CA ARG A 236 -15.25 7.75 -12.02
C ARG A 236 -14.59 7.26 -10.74
N LEU A 237 -14.68 5.96 -10.46
CA LEU A 237 -14.14 5.32 -9.27
C LEU A 237 -12.78 4.65 -9.54
N LEU A 238 -12.43 4.50 -10.83
CA LEU A 238 -11.18 3.89 -11.27
C LEU A 238 -10.06 4.92 -11.27
N VAL A 239 -8.87 4.50 -10.85
CA VAL A 239 -7.64 5.25 -11.04
C VAL A 239 -6.82 4.55 -12.12
N GLY A 240 -6.57 5.24 -13.23
CA GLY A 240 -5.81 4.71 -14.36
C GLY A 240 -4.36 4.39 -13.99
N LEU A 241 -3.69 3.50 -14.74
CA LEU A 241 -2.29 3.15 -14.46
C LEU A 241 -1.35 4.35 -14.59
N ASN A 242 -1.59 5.18 -15.61
CA ASN A 242 -0.81 6.40 -15.84
C ASN A 242 -0.94 7.35 -14.64
N GLU A 243 -2.17 7.66 -14.23
CA GLU A 243 -2.48 8.52 -13.08
C GLU A 243 -1.88 7.97 -11.78
N ALA A 244 -2.07 6.68 -11.48
CA ALA A 244 -1.56 6.06 -10.26
C ALA A 244 -0.04 6.23 -10.09
N LEU A 245 0.69 6.18 -11.20
CA LEU A 245 2.15 6.29 -11.25
C LEU A 245 2.61 7.72 -11.62
N GLY A 246 1.73 8.72 -11.53
CA GLY A 246 1.97 10.12 -11.85
C GLY A 246 3.18 10.77 -11.18
N TYR A 247 3.63 10.20 -10.06
CA TYR A 247 4.83 10.65 -9.34
C TYR A 247 6.15 10.29 -10.04
N MET A 248 6.12 9.45 -11.08
CA MET A 248 7.29 9.11 -11.88
C MET A 248 7.40 10.02 -13.12
N PRO A 249 8.61 10.41 -13.54
CA PRO A 249 8.79 11.08 -14.82
C PRO A 249 8.29 10.20 -15.98
N SER A 250 7.90 10.82 -17.09
CA SER A 250 7.37 10.11 -18.25
C SER A 250 7.97 10.60 -19.57
N ILE A 251 7.99 9.71 -20.55
CA ILE A 251 8.24 10.04 -21.95
C ILE A 251 7.07 9.53 -22.79
N GLN A 252 6.72 10.26 -23.84
CA GLN A 252 5.78 9.79 -24.86
C GLN A 252 6.55 9.21 -26.04
N VAL A 253 6.03 8.12 -26.62
CA VAL A 253 6.58 7.50 -27.82
C VAL A 253 5.50 7.31 -28.87
N ARG A 254 5.90 7.38 -30.14
CA ARG A 254 5.02 7.08 -31.27
C ARG A 254 4.40 5.69 -31.15
N GLU A 255 3.19 5.52 -31.66
CA GLU A 255 2.46 4.26 -31.52
C GLU A 255 3.17 3.05 -32.14
N CYS A 256 3.93 3.25 -33.23
CA CYS A 256 4.75 2.18 -33.82
C CYS A 256 5.83 1.66 -32.86
N LEU A 257 6.42 2.55 -32.04
CA LEU A 257 7.41 2.20 -31.03
C LEU A 257 6.76 1.60 -29.79
N ALA A 258 5.61 2.14 -29.36
CA ALA A 258 4.81 1.55 -28.28
C ALA A 258 4.49 0.07 -28.54
N LYS A 259 4.02 -0.25 -29.75
CA LYS A 259 3.76 -1.64 -30.19
C LYS A 259 5.01 -2.53 -30.11
N ARG A 260 6.15 -2.03 -30.57
CA ARG A 260 7.43 -2.76 -30.51
C ARG A 260 7.89 -3.01 -29.07
N ILE A 261 7.70 -2.04 -28.17
CA ILE A 261 8.01 -2.18 -26.74
C ILE A 261 7.11 -3.24 -26.09
N ARG A 262 5.81 -3.24 -26.41
CA ARG A 262 4.86 -4.28 -25.96
C ARG A 262 5.28 -5.69 -26.41
N GLN A 263 5.97 -5.78 -27.55
CA GLN A 263 6.55 -7.02 -28.09
C GLN A 263 7.97 -7.32 -27.58
N GLY A 264 8.53 -6.52 -26.67
CA GLY A 264 9.80 -6.79 -26.01
C GLY A 264 11.01 -6.02 -26.56
N SER A 265 10.82 -5.07 -27.48
CA SER A 265 11.93 -4.21 -27.94
C SER A 265 12.44 -3.31 -26.81
N GLN A 266 13.76 -3.12 -26.76
CA GLN A 266 14.40 -2.13 -25.88
C GLN A 266 14.41 -0.75 -26.54
N LEU A 267 14.46 0.30 -25.72
CA LEU A 267 14.54 1.68 -26.19
C LEU A 267 16.01 2.15 -26.17
N GLY A 268 16.51 2.61 -27.31
CA GLY A 268 17.78 3.33 -27.40
C GLY A 268 17.64 4.76 -26.85
N THR A 269 18.77 5.47 -26.75
CA THR A 269 18.80 6.83 -26.20
C THR A 269 18.43 7.94 -27.19
N THR A 270 18.28 7.63 -28.48
CA THR A 270 17.86 8.59 -29.52
C THR A 270 16.44 9.13 -29.33
N HIS A 271 15.68 8.58 -28.39
CA HIS A 271 14.32 8.98 -28.05
C HIS A 271 14.23 9.73 -26.70
N LEU A 272 15.37 10.12 -26.12
CA LEU A 272 15.45 10.84 -24.85
C LEU A 272 15.96 12.26 -25.10
N ASP A 273 15.11 13.26 -24.86
CA ASP A 273 15.55 14.65 -24.85
C ASP A 273 16.38 14.95 -23.58
N GLU A 274 17.24 15.98 -23.63
CA GLU A 274 18.21 16.28 -22.57
C GLU A 274 17.56 16.49 -21.19
N GLU A 275 16.36 17.08 -21.15
CA GLU A 275 15.61 17.33 -19.91
C GLU A 275 15.13 16.02 -19.24
N ILE A 276 14.71 15.03 -20.03
CA ILE A 276 14.35 13.71 -19.55
C ILE A 276 15.60 12.99 -19.03
N VAL A 277 16.73 13.09 -19.74
CA VAL A 277 18.00 12.51 -19.32
C VAL A 277 18.46 13.08 -17.97
N ALA A 278 18.34 14.41 -17.78
CA ALA A 278 18.61 15.06 -16.51
C ALA A 278 17.66 14.56 -15.40
N GLY A 279 16.35 14.43 -15.70
CA GLY A 279 15.37 13.85 -14.79
C GLY A 279 15.69 12.40 -14.39
N LEU A 280 16.22 11.59 -15.30
CA LEU A 280 16.63 10.20 -15.05
C LEU A 280 17.86 10.06 -14.16
N GLN A 281 18.73 11.07 -14.12
CA GLN A 281 19.82 11.10 -13.14
C GLN A 281 19.28 11.27 -11.71
N SER A 282 18.13 11.95 -11.56
CA SER A 282 17.47 12.18 -10.26
C SER A 282 16.46 11.07 -9.87
N ALA A 283 15.93 10.31 -10.83
CA ALA A 283 14.99 9.21 -10.60
C ALA A 283 15.36 7.96 -11.43
N PRO A 284 15.57 6.78 -10.81
CA PRO A 284 16.10 5.61 -11.50
C PRO A 284 15.09 4.90 -12.42
N ILE A 285 13.85 5.38 -12.50
CA ILE A 285 12.78 4.78 -13.28
C ILE A 285 11.90 5.85 -13.94
N LEU A 286 11.37 5.54 -15.12
CA LEU A 286 10.39 6.36 -15.83
C LEU A 286 9.22 5.54 -16.35
N ARG A 287 8.13 6.24 -16.65
CA ARG A 287 7.00 5.74 -17.42
C ARG A 287 7.22 6.00 -18.91
N VAL A 288 6.90 5.03 -19.74
CA VAL A 288 6.80 5.21 -21.20
C VAL A 288 5.32 5.19 -21.55
N LEU A 289 4.85 6.25 -22.19
CA LEU A 289 3.47 6.49 -22.56
C LEU A 289 3.31 6.42 -24.09
N SER A 290 2.13 6.02 -24.57
CA SER A 290 1.76 6.18 -25.99
C SER A 290 1.42 7.64 -26.31
N GLU A 291 1.10 7.93 -27.57
CA GLU A 291 0.54 9.22 -28.00
C GLU A 291 -0.84 9.52 -27.39
N GLU A 292 -1.53 8.49 -26.89
CA GLU A 292 -2.84 8.57 -26.22
C GLU A 292 -2.73 8.53 -24.68
N ASP A 293 -1.53 8.75 -24.13
CA ASP A 293 -1.25 8.74 -22.68
C ASP A 293 -1.46 7.40 -21.96
N ASP A 294 -1.55 6.28 -22.71
CA ASP A 294 -1.58 4.95 -22.12
C ASP A 294 -0.22 4.56 -21.58
N LEU A 295 -0.19 3.95 -20.40
CA LEU A 295 1.04 3.39 -19.85
C LEU A 295 1.47 2.16 -20.67
N VAL A 296 2.59 2.28 -21.38
CA VAL A 296 3.19 1.20 -22.18
C VAL A 296 4.17 0.38 -21.35
N ALA A 297 5.07 1.05 -20.64
CA ALA A 297 6.12 0.39 -19.88
C ALA A 297 6.62 1.25 -18.71
N ILE A 298 7.30 0.58 -17.77
CA ILE A 298 8.17 1.23 -16.79
C ILE A 298 9.58 0.77 -17.09
N MET A 299 10.50 1.71 -17.26
CA MET A 299 11.88 1.44 -17.66
C MET A 299 12.89 2.08 -16.69
N SER A 300 14.10 1.54 -16.66
CA SER A 300 15.25 2.10 -15.93
C SER A 300 16.41 2.36 -16.88
N PRO A 301 17.18 3.44 -16.70
CA PRO A 301 18.40 3.65 -17.47
C PRO A 301 19.46 2.61 -17.13
N VAL A 302 20.20 2.20 -18.16
CA VAL A 302 21.44 1.42 -18.05
C VAL A 302 22.56 2.38 -18.41
N PHE A 303 23.49 2.59 -17.48
CA PHE A 303 24.60 3.51 -17.66
C PHE A 303 25.84 2.77 -18.18
N ASP A 304 26.54 3.41 -19.10
CA ASP A 304 27.90 3.05 -19.49
C ASP A 304 28.85 3.23 -18.29
N ALA A 305 29.66 2.22 -18.03
CA ALA A 305 30.58 2.16 -16.89
C ALA A 305 31.68 3.24 -16.95
N GLU A 306 32.05 3.70 -18.14
CA GLU A 306 33.17 4.64 -18.32
C GLU A 306 32.72 6.10 -18.28
N ASN A 307 31.58 6.43 -18.88
CA ASN A 307 31.19 7.83 -19.14
C ASN A 307 29.96 8.30 -18.34
N ARG A 308 29.34 7.43 -17.52
CA ARG A 308 28.06 7.69 -16.82
C ARG A 308 26.94 8.18 -17.75
N ARG A 309 27.06 7.91 -19.05
CA ARG A 309 26.03 8.19 -20.06
C ARG A 309 25.03 7.05 -20.09
N ILE A 310 23.77 7.35 -20.39
CA ILE A 310 22.75 6.31 -20.59
C ILE A 310 23.08 5.59 -21.91
N GLU A 311 23.27 4.28 -21.86
CA GLU A 311 23.49 3.43 -23.04
C GLU A 311 22.13 3.05 -23.66
N LYS A 312 21.17 2.69 -22.81
CA LYS A 312 19.82 2.24 -23.20
C LYS A 312 18.85 2.31 -22.03
N LEU A 313 17.57 2.17 -22.32
CA LEU A 313 16.55 1.92 -21.30
C LEU A 313 16.15 0.45 -21.28
N ARG A 314 16.21 -0.15 -20.08
CA ARG A 314 15.77 -1.52 -19.84
C ARG A 314 14.34 -1.52 -19.30
N SER A 315 13.47 -2.30 -19.95
CA SER A 315 12.11 -2.56 -19.46
C SER A 315 12.12 -3.28 -18.13
N LEU A 316 11.60 -2.62 -17.09
CA LEU A 316 11.32 -3.24 -15.79
C LEU A 316 9.95 -3.92 -15.81
N ARG A 317 8.98 -3.31 -16.51
CA ARG A 317 7.64 -3.86 -16.69
C ARG A 317 7.00 -3.34 -17.96
N VAL A 318 6.17 -4.17 -18.59
CA VAL A 318 5.43 -3.84 -19.81
C VAL A 318 3.94 -4.13 -19.59
N PHE A 319 3.10 -3.23 -20.08
CA PHE A 319 1.65 -3.24 -19.96
C PHE A 319 1.04 -3.38 -21.36
N ASN A 320 0.07 -4.28 -21.47
CA ASN A 320 -0.58 -4.66 -22.72
C ASN A 320 -2.04 -4.30 -22.64
#